data_AF-A0A3D3HEP8-F1
#
_entry.id   AF-A0A3D3HEP8-F1
#
_cell.length_a   1.000
_cell.length_b   1.000
_cell.length_c   1.000
_cell.angle_alpha   90.00
_cell.angle_beta   90.00
_cell.angle_gamma   90.00
#
_symmetry.space_group_name_H-M   'P 1'
#
loop_
_entity.id
_entity.type
_entity.pdbx_description
1 polymer ?
#
loop_
_entity_poly.entity_id
_entity_poly.type
_entity_poly.pdbx_seq_one_letter_code
_entity_poly.pdbx_strand_id
1 'polypeptide(L)'
;MVYRFVVLSDEDESFVREFEFLDSQSLLDFHNALQEELEFDRSQIASFFMATESWEKEEEFTLFDMGAGSSTMENAVLEEVIFRKNQKLLYVFDFFNDRALFVEYVGEFKEEDDKEYPVCTNSKGLPPKQVTFGGVARKKYSNLIVTDDDEDEVDVDEEVVNDEIFFEGEDEDDLADFDTSENLEEEEED
;
A
#
# COMPACT_ATOMS: atom_id res chain seq x y z
N MET A 1 18.66 -6.75 20.49
CA MET A 1 17.41 -6.98 21.25
C MET A 1 16.32 -7.33 20.25
N VAL A 2 15.20 -7.91 20.68
CA VAL A 2 14.05 -8.15 19.79
C VAL A 2 12.93 -7.19 20.13
N TYR A 3 12.46 -6.45 19.14
CA TYR A 3 11.33 -5.53 19.22
C TYR A 3 10.05 -6.21 18.77
N ARG A 4 8.96 -5.99 19.50
CA ARG A 4 7.64 -6.48 19.15
C ARG A 4 6.71 -5.35 18.75
N PHE A 5 6.05 -5.54 17.61
CA PHE A 5 5.08 -4.63 17.05
C PHE A 5 3.73 -5.32 16.90
N VAL A 6 2.66 -4.58 17.16
CA VAL A 6 1.30 -4.97 16.82
C VAL A 6 0.87 -4.12 15.63
N VAL A 7 0.28 -4.77 14.62
CA VAL A 7 -0.22 -4.14 13.41
C VAL A 7 -1.73 -4.37 13.32
N LEU A 8 -2.46 -3.27 13.12
CA LEU A 8 -3.91 -3.21 13.07
C LEU A 8 -4.35 -2.53 11.76
N SER A 9 -5.61 -2.73 11.40
CA SER A 9 -6.26 -2.04 10.29
C SER A 9 -7.56 -1.43 10.78
N ASP A 10 -7.93 -0.27 10.24
CA ASP A 10 -9.22 0.37 10.48
C ASP A 10 -10.36 -0.22 9.64
N GLU A 11 -10.06 -1.08 8.67
CA GLU A 11 -11.04 -1.73 7.80
C GLU A 11 -11.68 -2.98 8.43
N ASP A 12 -10.93 -3.71 9.25
CA ASP A 12 -11.38 -4.92 9.94
C ASP A 12 -10.85 -4.96 11.38
N GLU A 13 -11.74 -4.83 12.35
CA GLU A 13 -11.42 -4.92 13.79
C GLU A 13 -10.84 -6.29 14.20
N SER A 14 -11.05 -7.32 13.39
CA SER A 14 -10.53 -8.67 13.61
C SER A 14 -9.09 -8.81 13.13
N PHE A 15 -8.60 -7.86 12.31
CA PHE A 15 -7.26 -7.90 11.75
C PHE A 15 -6.21 -7.51 12.80
N VAL A 16 -5.36 -8.47 13.14
CA VAL A 16 -4.21 -8.29 14.03
C VAL A 16 -3.03 -9.07 13.48
N ARG A 17 -1.89 -8.41 13.33
CA ARG A 17 -0.59 -9.08 13.15
C ARG A 17 0.33 -8.71 14.30
N GLU A 18 1.09 -9.67 14.80
CA GLU A 18 2.21 -9.41 15.71
C GLU A 18 3.49 -9.78 15.00
N PHE A 19 4.43 -8.84 14.96
CA PHE A 19 5.74 -9.06 14.38
C PHE A 19 6.84 -8.85 15.39
N GLU A 20 7.90 -9.62 15.23
CA GLU A 20 9.12 -9.51 15.99
C GLU A 20 10.30 -9.29 15.05
N PHE A 21 11.10 -8.28 15.38
CA PHE A 21 12.26 -7.84 14.60
C PHE A 21 13.47 -7.68 15.52
N LEU A 22 14.68 -7.87 15.00
CA LEU A 22 15.88 -7.42 15.68
C LEU A 22 15.94 -5.89 15.66
N ASP A 23 16.47 -5.30 16.72
CA ASP A 23 16.70 -3.85 16.83
C ASP A 23 17.60 -3.29 15.71
N SER A 24 18.50 -4.12 15.19
CA SER A 24 19.38 -3.80 14.06
C SER A 24 18.72 -3.87 12.67
N GLN A 25 17.48 -4.35 12.56
CA GLN A 25 16.76 -4.39 11.29
C GLN A 25 16.21 -3.02 10.90
N SER A 26 15.97 -2.84 9.61
CA SER A 26 15.48 -1.59 9.03
C SER A 26 13.96 -1.58 8.87
N LEU A 27 13.39 -0.39 8.62
CA LEU A 27 12.00 -0.28 8.17
C LEU A 27 11.77 -0.97 6.82
N LEU A 28 12.81 -1.15 6.00
CA LEU A 28 12.71 -1.91 4.76
C LEU A 28 12.49 -3.39 5.03
N ASP A 29 13.16 -3.96 6.04
CA ASP A 29 12.91 -5.33 6.49
C ASP A 29 11.47 -5.49 7.00
N PHE A 30 10.97 -4.48 7.72
CA PHE A 30 9.57 -4.45 8.14
C PHE A 30 8.61 -4.39 6.94
N HIS A 31 8.84 -3.50 5.98
CA HIS A 31 8.07 -3.44 4.75
C HIS A 31 8.01 -4.81 4.05
N ASN A 32 9.16 -5.48 3.87
CA ASN A 32 9.22 -6.78 3.21
C ASN A 32 8.44 -7.86 3.98
N ALA A 33 8.55 -7.88 5.30
CA ALA A 33 7.81 -8.82 6.15
C ALA A 33 6.29 -8.59 6.09
N LEU A 34 5.84 -7.32 6.06
CA LEU A 34 4.43 -6.99 5.86
C LEU A 34 3.93 -7.41 4.49
N GLN A 35 4.68 -7.13 3.44
CA GLN A 35 4.31 -7.48 2.07
C GLN A 35 4.14 -9.00 1.90
N GLU A 36 5.04 -9.78 2.51
CA GLU A 36 4.98 -11.23 2.50
C GLU A 36 3.80 -11.79 3.30
N GLU A 37 3.61 -11.34 4.54
CA GLU A 37 2.51 -11.81 5.41
C GLU A 37 1.12 -11.43 4.89
N LEU A 38 1.01 -10.30 4.18
CA LEU A 38 -0.27 -9.81 3.66
C LEU A 38 -0.51 -10.21 2.19
N GLU A 39 0.44 -10.93 1.57
CA GLU A 39 0.41 -11.31 0.15
C GLU A 39 0.23 -10.09 -0.77
N PHE A 40 0.88 -8.99 -0.42
CA PHE A 40 0.84 -7.76 -1.20
C PHE A 40 1.88 -7.80 -2.33
N ASP A 41 1.57 -7.08 -3.40
CA ASP A 41 2.46 -6.81 -4.52
C ASP A 41 3.55 -5.81 -4.09
N ARG A 42 4.80 -6.30 -4.10
CA ARG A 42 6.01 -5.56 -3.78
C ARG A 42 6.36 -4.47 -4.80
N SER A 43 5.70 -4.43 -5.95
CA SER A 43 5.88 -3.39 -6.96
C SER A 43 5.20 -2.06 -6.59
N GLN A 44 4.23 -2.11 -5.66
CA GLN A 44 3.49 -0.93 -5.23
C GLN A 44 4.31 -0.07 -4.26
N ILE A 45 4.16 1.24 -4.37
CA ILE A 45 4.78 2.18 -3.45
C ILE A 45 4.14 2.08 -2.06
N ALA A 46 4.96 2.21 -1.03
CA ALA A 46 4.53 2.31 0.36
C ALA A 46 5.43 3.30 1.12
N SER A 47 4.95 3.84 2.23
CA SER A 47 5.75 4.67 3.14
C SER A 47 5.36 4.43 4.59
N PHE A 48 6.36 4.46 5.47
CA PHE A 48 6.14 4.50 6.90
C PHE A 48 6.10 5.95 7.33
N PHE A 49 5.23 6.28 8.27
CA PHE A 49 5.21 7.58 8.93
C PHE A 49 5.36 7.38 10.43
N MET A 50 6.19 8.19 11.07
CA MET A 50 6.05 8.39 12.51
C MET A 50 4.69 9.00 12.81
N ALA A 51 4.07 8.54 13.89
CA ALA A 51 2.76 9.01 14.31
C ALA A 51 2.77 9.54 15.74
N THR A 52 2.00 10.61 15.95
CA THR A 52 1.69 11.12 17.28
C THR A 52 0.82 10.14 18.07
N GLU A 53 0.58 10.41 19.36
CA GLU A 53 -0.37 9.62 20.16
C GLU A 53 -1.79 9.61 19.56
N SER A 54 -2.13 10.64 18.78
CA SER A 54 -3.41 10.81 18.09
C SER A 54 -3.43 10.26 16.66
N TRP A 55 -2.40 9.51 16.24
CA TRP A 55 -2.25 8.96 14.87
C TRP A 55 -2.13 10.03 13.77
N GLU A 56 -1.56 11.19 14.09
CA GLU A 56 -1.22 12.20 13.07
C GLU A 56 0.17 11.92 12.50
N LYS A 57 0.32 12.01 11.16
CA LYS A 57 1.58 11.77 10.45
C LYS A 57 2.61 12.86 10.76
N GLU A 58 3.84 12.45 11.08
CA GLU A 58 4.98 13.34 11.35
C GLU A 58 6.08 13.16 10.30
N GLU A 59 7.14 12.41 10.62
CA GLU A 59 8.25 12.11 9.70
C GLU A 59 7.90 10.96 8.77
N GLU A 60 8.24 11.09 7.49
CA GLU A 60 8.03 10.08 6.45
C GLU A 60 9.32 9.30 6.14
N PHE A 61 9.18 7.99 5.99
CA PHE A 61 10.21 7.07 5.50
C PHE A 61 9.75 6.43 4.20
N THR A 62 10.32 6.87 3.08
CA THR A 62 9.94 6.44 1.73
C THR A 62 10.60 5.13 1.34
N LEU A 63 9.93 4.33 0.50
CA LEU A 63 10.49 3.06 -0.01
C LEU A 63 11.76 3.27 -0.85
N PHE A 64 11.77 4.32 -1.68
CA PHE A 64 12.92 4.72 -2.49
C PHE A 64 13.30 6.16 -2.18
N ASP A 65 14.55 6.53 -2.44
CA ASP A 65 14.99 7.92 -2.35
C ASP A 65 14.27 8.77 -3.41
N MET A 66 13.35 9.62 -2.96
CA MET A 66 12.59 10.56 -3.80
C MET A 66 13.33 11.89 -4.00
N GLY A 67 14.57 12.02 -3.49
CA GLY A 67 15.34 13.25 -3.47
C GLY A 67 14.96 14.18 -2.32
N ALA A 68 15.60 15.35 -2.27
CA ALA A 68 15.34 16.41 -1.29
C ALA A 68 15.58 16.08 0.20
N GLY A 69 16.38 15.04 0.50
CA GLY A 69 16.71 14.69 1.88
C GLY A 69 15.60 13.89 2.58
N SER A 70 14.77 13.19 1.81
CA SER A 70 13.83 12.20 2.33
C SER A 70 14.57 11.06 3.04
N SER A 71 14.14 10.74 4.26
CA SER A 71 14.59 9.53 4.95
C SER A 71 14.02 8.31 4.21
N THR A 72 14.85 7.32 3.92
CA THR A 72 14.40 6.07 3.27
C THR A 72 14.22 4.95 4.29
N MET A 73 13.33 4.00 3.99
CA MET A 73 13.13 2.82 4.83
C MET A 73 14.40 1.98 4.99
N GLU A 74 15.27 1.97 3.98
CA GLU A 74 16.53 1.23 3.97
C GLU A 74 17.53 1.78 5.02
N ASN A 75 17.59 3.10 5.16
CA ASN A 75 18.51 3.76 6.09
C ASN A 75 17.94 3.90 7.50
N ALA A 76 16.64 3.69 7.69
CA ALA A 76 15.95 3.85 8.96
C ALA A 76 16.00 2.55 9.77
N VAL A 77 16.98 2.42 10.67
CA VAL A 77 17.12 1.27 11.58
C VAL A 77 16.10 1.38 12.71
N LEU A 78 15.50 0.26 13.12
CA LEU A 78 14.46 0.23 14.15
C LEU A 78 14.92 0.82 15.48
N GLU A 79 16.17 0.57 15.91
CA GLU A 79 16.73 1.18 17.12
C GLU A 79 16.79 2.72 17.09
N GLU A 80 16.92 3.31 15.89
CA GLU A 80 16.96 4.76 15.71
C GLU A 80 15.55 5.36 15.64
N VAL A 81 14.62 4.64 15.01
CA VAL A 81 13.22 5.06 14.86
C VAL A 81 12.43 4.93 16.17
N ILE A 82 12.70 3.90 16.97
CA ILE A 82 11.96 3.59 18.20
C ILE A 82 12.69 4.13 19.44
N PHE A 83 12.44 5.40 19.77
CA PHE A 83 13.09 6.07 20.92
C PHE A 83 12.24 6.15 22.19
N ARG A 84 10.96 5.72 22.15
CA ARG A 84 10.06 5.70 23.30
C ARG A 84 9.14 4.48 23.30
N LYS A 85 8.62 4.13 24.49
CA LYS A 85 7.57 3.11 24.62
C LYS A 85 6.28 3.57 23.95
N ASN A 86 5.53 2.62 23.39
CA ASN A 86 4.28 2.87 22.67
C ASN A 86 4.45 3.85 21.51
N GLN A 87 5.63 3.85 20.86
CA GLN A 87 5.85 4.58 19.63
C GLN A 87 4.87 4.05 18.57
N LYS A 88 4.21 4.99 17.89
CA LYS A 88 3.24 4.68 16.84
C LYS A 88 3.84 5.00 15.48
N LEU A 89 3.51 4.14 14.52
CA LEU A 89 3.89 4.26 13.12
C LEU A 89 2.65 3.99 12.26
N LEU A 90 2.56 4.64 11.10
CA LEU A 90 1.55 4.37 10.09
C LEU A 90 2.26 3.79 8.86
N TYR A 91 1.78 2.65 8.37
CA TYR A 91 2.26 2.06 7.12
C TYR A 91 1.25 2.32 6.01
N VAL A 92 1.49 3.35 5.20
CA VAL A 92 0.62 3.73 4.09
C VAL A 92 0.98 2.87 2.89
N PHE A 93 0.03 2.04 2.45
CA PHE A 93 0.19 1.13 1.32
C PHE A 93 -0.66 1.53 0.10
N ASP A 94 -1.59 2.47 0.27
CA ASP A 94 -2.43 3.02 -0.81
C ASP A 94 -2.59 4.52 -0.60
N PHE A 95 -1.77 5.30 -1.32
CA PHE A 95 -1.76 6.77 -1.26
C PHE A 95 -2.98 7.40 -1.91
N PHE A 96 -3.62 6.73 -2.88
CA PHE A 96 -4.78 7.28 -3.59
C PHE A 96 -6.01 7.30 -2.68
N ASN A 97 -6.15 6.26 -1.86
CA ASN A 97 -7.26 6.12 -0.91
C ASN A 97 -6.89 6.54 0.52
N ASP A 98 -5.64 6.93 0.76
CA ASP A 98 -5.08 7.25 2.08
C ASP A 98 -5.31 6.14 3.12
N ARG A 99 -5.08 4.89 2.70
CA ARG A 99 -5.25 3.70 3.54
C ARG A 99 -3.91 3.32 4.17
N ALA A 100 -3.96 2.96 5.45
CA ALA A 100 -2.78 2.66 6.21
C ALA A 100 -3.02 1.53 7.22
N LEU A 101 -1.94 0.84 7.57
CA LEU A 101 -1.91 -0.03 8.73
C LEU A 101 -1.37 0.74 9.93
N PHE A 102 -1.94 0.47 11.09
CA PHE A 102 -1.61 1.09 12.36
C PHE A 102 -0.61 0.20 13.08
N VAL A 103 0.60 0.69 13.28
CA VAL A 103 1.70 -0.09 13.86
C VAL A 103 2.05 0.52 15.22
N GLU A 104 2.05 -0.30 16.27
CA GLU A 104 2.40 0.12 17.62
C GLU A 104 3.55 -0.74 18.18
N TYR A 105 4.59 -0.08 18.68
CA TYR A 105 5.66 -0.75 19.41
C TYR A 105 5.20 -1.12 20.82
N VAL A 106 5.16 -2.42 21.12
CA VAL A 106 4.63 -2.95 22.40
C VAL A 106 5.73 -3.21 23.43
N GLY A 107 6.95 -3.47 22.98
CA GLY A 107 8.09 -3.65 23.86
C GLY A 107 9.23 -4.47 23.26
N GLU A 108 10.22 -4.75 24.10
CA GLU A 108 11.43 -5.48 23.73
C GLU A 108 11.71 -6.64 24.68
N PHE A 109 12.42 -7.64 24.17
CA PHE A 109 12.89 -8.80 24.94
C PHE A 109 14.23 -9.31 24.39
N LYS A 110 14.80 -10.30 25.07
CA LYS A 110 16.07 -10.90 24.66
C LYS A 110 15.84 -11.84 23.48
N GLU A 111 16.78 -11.81 22.54
CA GLU A 111 16.83 -12.75 21.43
C GLU A 111 16.85 -14.19 21.92
N GLU A 112 16.18 -15.06 21.17
CA GLU A 112 16.13 -16.50 21.41
C GLU A 112 17.03 -17.19 20.38
N ASP A 113 17.97 -18.04 20.84
CA ASP A 113 19.03 -18.62 19.99
C ASP A 113 18.52 -19.49 18.82
N ASP A 114 17.29 -20.00 18.89
CA ASP A 114 16.70 -20.93 17.92
C ASP A 114 15.62 -20.27 17.02
N LYS A 115 15.57 -18.93 16.95
CA LYS A 115 14.53 -18.20 16.21
C LYS A 115 15.13 -17.21 15.20
N GLU A 116 14.63 -17.27 13.97
CA GLU A 116 14.99 -16.32 12.91
C GLU A 116 14.03 -15.13 12.90
N TYR A 117 14.57 -13.93 12.66
CA TYR A 117 13.84 -12.67 12.58
C TYR A 117 14.06 -12.05 11.19
N PRO A 118 13.05 -11.39 10.59
CA PRO A 118 11.77 -11.04 11.19
C PRO A 118 10.76 -12.18 11.13
N VAL A 119 9.81 -12.20 12.06
CA VAL A 119 8.80 -13.27 12.12
C VAL A 119 7.45 -12.74 12.58
N CYS A 120 6.38 -13.20 11.92
CA CYS A 120 5.02 -12.96 12.37
C CYS A 120 4.63 -14.03 13.41
N THR A 121 4.43 -13.64 14.66
CA THR A 121 4.11 -14.57 15.76
C THR A 121 2.61 -14.77 15.97
N ASN A 122 1.79 -13.84 15.46
CA ASN A 122 0.33 -13.92 15.54
C ASN A 122 -0.29 -13.36 14.27
N SER A 123 -1.19 -14.12 13.66
CA SER A 123 -1.89 -13.76 12.43
C SER A 123 -3.39 -14.06 12.57
N LYS A 124 -4.20 -13.00 12.69
CA LYS A 124 -5.66 -13.07 12.88
C LYS A 124 -6.39 -12.10 11.97
N GLY A 125 -7.58 -12.49 11.51
CA GLY A 125 -8.34 -11.70 10.55
C GLY A 125 -7.73 -11.75 9.14
N LEU A 126 -8.50 -11.25 8.18
CA LEU A 126 -8.10 -11.27 6.77
C LEU A 126 -7.27 -10.03 6.45
N PRO A 127 -6.15 -10.16 5.72
CA PRO A 127 -5.42 -9.01 5.20
C PRO A 127 -6.33 -8.07 4.39
N PRO A 128 -6.23 -6.73 4.56
CA PRO A 128 -6.96 -5.79 3.73
C PRO A 128 -6.48 -5.89 2.28
N LYS A 129 -7.33 -5.59 1.30
CA LYS A 129 -6.91 -5.63 -0.11
C LYS A 129 -5.94 -4.49 -0.41
N GLN A 130 -4.80 -4.77 -1.04
CA GLN A 130 -3.81 -3.74 -1.34
C GLN A 130 -4.32 -2.67 -2.31
N VAL A 131 -4.94 -3.07 -3.43
CA VAL A 131 -5.46 -2.15 -4.44
C VAL A 131 -6.98 -2.24 -4.52
N THR A 132 -7.64 -1.09 -4.39
CA THR A 132 -9.08 -0.95 -4.62
C THR A 132 -9.33 0.01 -5.78
N PHE A 133 -9.67 -0.53 -6.96
CA PHE A 133 -10.15 0.27 -8.08
C PHE A 133 -11.57 0.77 -7.77
N GLY A 134 -11.77 2.09 -7.73
CA GLY A 134 -13.09 2.72 -7.54
C GLY A 134 -13.24 3.63 -6.31
N GLY A 135 -12.21 3.72 -5.46
CA GLY A 135 -12.15 4.72 -4.41
C GLY A 135 -11.69 6.07 -4.95
N VAL A 136 -12.56 6.80 -5.65
CA VAL A 136 -12.42 8.26 -5.59
C VAL A 136 -12.84 8.60 -4.17
N ALA A 137 -11.87 8.64 -3.25
CA ALA A 137 -12.07 9.23 -1.95
C ALA A 137 -12.57 10.66 -2.21
N ARG A 138 -13.88 10.87 -2.12
CA ARG A 138 -14.46 12.20 -1.93
C ARG A 138 -14.10 12.65 -0.52
N LYS A 139 -12.79 12.73 -0.20
CA LYS A 139 -12.33 13.68 0.78
C LYS A 139 -12.70 15.03 0.18
N LYS A 140 -13.73 15.65 0.75
CA LYS A 140 -14.03 17.06 0.57
C LYS A 140 -12.79 17.84 1.03
N TYR A 141 -11.80 17.97 0.16
CA TYR A 141 -10.82 19.03 0.30
C TYR A 141 -11.58 20.32 0.05
N SER A 142 -12.06 20.93 1.12
CA SER A 142 -12.49 22.33 1.12
C SER A 142 -11.24 23.21 1.00
N ASN A 143 -10.58 23.20 -0.14
CA ASN A 143 -9.48 24.11 -0.42
C ASN A 143 -9.75 24.90 -1.70
N LEU A 144 -10.59 25.94 -1.57
CA LEU A 144 -10.26 27.29 -2.04
C LEU A 144 -11.26 28.27 -1.41
N ILE A 145 -10.90 28.91 -0.30
CA ILE A 145 -11.50 30.21 0.02
C ILE A 145 -10.83 31.19 -0.94
N VAL A 146 -11.47 31.44 -2.08
CA VAL A 146 -11.22 32.66 -2.86
C VAL A 146 -12.02 33.74 -2.15
N THR A 147 -11.34 34.61 -1.42
CA THR A 147 -11.95 35.85 -0.93
C THR A 147 -12.09 36.83 -2.08
N ASP A 148 -13.33 37.18 -2.39
CA ASP A 148 -13.85 38.40 -3.05
C ASP A 148 -12.98 39.05 -4.13
N ASP A 149 -13.30 38.79 -5.40
CA ASP A 149 -13.87 39.83 -6.27
C ASP A 149 -14.60 39.17 -7.45
N ASP A 150 -15.69 39.81 -7.87
CA ASP A 150 -16.55 39.54 -9.02
C ASP A 150 -17.69 38.51 -8.88
N GLU A 151 -18.89 39.09 -8.75
CA GLU A 151 -20.21 38.50 -8.94
C GLU A 151 -20.32 37.83 -10.32
N ASP A 152 -20.53 36.52 -10.37
CA ASP A 152 -21.28 35.87 -11.45
C ASP A 152 -21.91 34.57 -10.91
N GLU A 153 -23.25 34.57 -10.80
CA GLU A 153 -24.06 33.37 -10.58
C GLU A 153 -23.86 32.42 -11.77
N VAL A 154 -23.14 31.32 -11.55
CA VAL A 154 -23.17 30.15 -12.44
C VAL A 154 -24.00 29.05 -11.80
N ASP A 155 -25.26 28.97 -12.21
CA ASP A 155 -26.10 27.77 -12.05
C ASP A 155 -25.43 26.63 -12.84
N VAL A 156 -24.69 25.76 -12.14
CA VAL A 156 -24.18 24.53 -12.72
C VAL A 156 -25.27 23.49 -12.60
N ASP A 157 -25.98 23.29 -13.70
CA ASP A 157 -26.97 22.24 -13.90
C ASP A 157 -26.34 20.87 -13.57
N GLU A 158 -26.96 20.15 -12.64
CA GLU A 158 -26.52 18.83 -12.16
C GLU A 158 -26.95 17.77 -13.18
N GLU A 159 -26.34 17.78 -14.37
CA GLU A 159 -26.47 16.66 -15.30
C GLU A 159 -25.64 15.48 -14.80
N VAL A 160 -26.35 14.49 -14.25
CA VAL A 160 -25.86 13.17 -13.93
C VAL A 160 -25.42 12.50 -15.24
N VAL A 161 -24.14 12.59 -15.58
CA VAL A 161 -23.53 11.75 -16.61
C VAL A 161 -23.54 10.30 -16.11
N ASN A 162 -24.59 9.58 -16.49
CA ASN A 162 -24.67 8.14 -16.40
C ASN A 162 -23.66 7.58 -17.42
N ASP A 163 -22.51 7.12 -16.95
CA ASP A 163 -21.43 6.58 -17.78
C ASP A 163 -21.75 5.15 -18.24
N GLU A 164 -22.89 5.00 -18.95
CA GLU A 164 -23.24 3.81 -19.74
C GLU A 164 -22.97 4.10 -21.22
N ILE A 165 -21.69 4.20 -21.57
CA ILE A 165 -21.15 4.33 -22.93
C ILE A 165 -19.78 3.63 -22.84
N PHE A 166 -19.44 2.48 -23.42
CA PHE A 166 -19.79 1.83 -24.68
C PHE A 166 -19.19 0.40 -24.61
N PHE A 167 -20.00 -0.65 -24.52
CA PHE A 167 -19.55 -2.03 -24.78
C PHE A 167 -20.66 -2.80 -25.51
N GLU A 168 -21.18 -2.20 -26.57
CA GLU A 168 -21.85 -2.93 -27.65
C GLU A 168 -21.05 -2.69 -28.93
N GLY A 169 -20.09 -3.58 -29.15
CA GLY A 169 -19.45 -3.81 -30.43
C GLY A 169 -19.78 -5.23 -30.87
N GLU A 170 -21.06 -5.50 -31.12
CA GLU A 170 -21.46 -6.57 -32.03
C GLU A 170 -21.42 -5.99 -33.45
N ASP A 171 -20.43 -6.39 -34.23
CA ASP A 171 -20.59 -6.57 -35.67
C ASP A 171 -19.71 -7.76 -36.07
N GLU A 172 -20.36 -8.90 -36.19
CA GLU A 172 -19.90 -10.07 -36.94
C GLU A 172 -19.83 -9.72 -38.44
N ASP A 173 -19.02 -10.50 -39.16
CA ASP A 173 -18.96 -10.67 -40.62
C ASP A 173 -18.15 -9.67 -41.46
N ASP A 174 -16.85 -9.99 -41.62
CA ASP A 174 -16.24 -10.13 -42.96
C ASP A 174 -14.91 -10.93 -42.87
N LEU A 175 -15.01 -12.22 -42.55
CA LEU A 175 -13.92 -13.18 -42.80
C LEU A 175 -14.16 -13.89 -44.13
N ALA A 176 -13.76 -13.22 -45.21
CA ALA A 176 -13.64 -13.81 -46.54
C ALA A 176 -12.17 -14.19 -46.83
N ASP A 177 -11.89 -15.47 -46.62
CA ASP A 177 -11.18 -16.36 -47.54
C ASP A 177 -9.87 -15.87 -48.19
N PHE A 178 -8.73 -16.27 -47.59
CA PHE A 178 -7.50 -16.51 -48.36
C PHE A 178 -6.80 -17.75 -47.80
N ASP A 179 -7.32 -18.92 -48.16
CA ASP A 179 -6.54 -20.15 -48.19
C ASP A 179 -5.75 -20.22 -49.50
N THR A 180 -4.46 -20.53 -49.42
CA THR A 180 -3.77 -21.52 -50.27
C THR A 180 -2.26 -21.52 -49.96
N SER A 181 -1.82 -22.56 -49.23
CA SER A 181 -0.59 -23.38 -49.36
C SER A 181 0.78 -22.67 -49.56
N GLU A 182 1.86 -23.04 -48.87
CA GLU A 182 2.43 -24.38 -48.84
C GLU A 182 3.12 -24.67 -47.49
N ASN A 183 2.67 -25.76 -46.87
CA ASN A 183 3.43 -26.57 -45.93
C ASN A 183 4.18 -27.61 -46.77
N LEU A 184 5.51 -27.66 -46.67
CA LEU A 184 6.30 -28.82 -47.08
C LEU A 184 6.93 -29.39 -45.82
N GLU A 185 6.28 -30.45 -45.32
CA GLU A 185 6.85 -31.43 -44.41
C GLU A 185 8.07 -32.09 -45.07
N GLU A 186 9.07 -32.43 -44.26
CA GLU A 186 9.46 -33.83 -44.04
C GLU A 186 10.57 -33.87 -42.98
N GLU A 187 10.20 -34.29 -41.77
CA GLU A 187 11.06 -35.11 -40.93
C GLU A 187 10.83 -36.57 -41.33
N GLU A 188 11.88 -37.34 -41.60
CA GLU A 188 11.98 -38.72 -41.11
C GLU A 188 13.44 -39.08 -40.82
N GLU A 189 13.63 -39.67 -39.64
CA GLU A 189 14.81 -40.37 -39.16
C GLU A 189 15.06 -41.66 -39.96
N ASP A 190 16.34 -41.94 -40.24
CA ASP A 190 16.97 -43.26 -40.18
C ASP A 190 18.48 -43.09 -39.87
#